data_AF-A0A846TQY2-F1
#
_entry.id   AF-A0A846TQY2-F1
#
_cell.length_a   1.000
_cell.length_b   1.000
_cell.length_c   1.000
_cell.angle_alpha   90.00
_cell.angle_beta   90.00
_cell.angle_gamma   90.00
#
_symmetry.space_group_name_H-M   'P 1'
#
loop_
_entity.id
_entity.type
_entity.pdbx_description
1 polymer ?
#
loop_
_entity_poly.entity_id
_entity_poly.type
_entity_poly.pdbx_seq_one_letter_code
_entity_poly.pdbx_strand_id
1 'polypeptide(L)' 'MSLKVYAILLKTLGLAVFLVPMFMKGMGVIATISPAVMFSLIAIGVVLLIVGNVCEAKAMRNGAYVRRRRFRR' A
#
# COMPACT_ATOMS: atom_id res chain seq x y z
N MET A 1 8.98 -1.30 15.19
CA MET A 1 7.67 -1.04 14.53
C MET A 1 7.10 -2.37 14.05
N SER A 2 5.83 -2.69 14.33
CA SER A 2 5.25 -4.00 13.97
C SER A 2 5.04 -4.12 12.45
N LEU A 3 5.24 -5.30 11.86
CA LEU A 3 5.01 -5.60 10.44
C LEU A 3 3.60 -5.20 9.96
N LYS A 4 2.61 -5.22 10.86
CA LYS A 4 1.25 -4.72 10.60
C LYS A 4 1.22 -3.22 10.32
N VAL A 5 1.97 -2.42 11.08
CA VAL A 5 2.06 -0.97 10.88
C VAL A 5 2.75 -0.66 9.56
N TYR A 6 3.79 -1.42 9.22
CA TYR A 6 4.44 -1.33 7.90
C TYR A 6 3.46 -1.64 6.76
N ALA A 7 2.67 -2.71 6.86
CA ALA A 7 1.69 -3.07 5.83
C ALA A 7 0.61 -1.98 5.65
N ILE A 8 0.12 -1.40 6.75
CA ILE A 8 -0.84 -0.29 6.71
C ILE A 8 -0.19 0.93 6.05
N LEU A 9 1.03 1.31 6.44
CA LEU A 9 1.74 2.44 5.84
C LEU A 9 1.95 2.25 4.33
N LEU A 10 2.37 1.06 3.89
CA LEU A 10 2.55 0.72 2.48
C LEU A 10 1.24 0.83 1.69
N LYS A 11 0.12 0.35 2.23
CA LYS A 11 -1.20 0.50 1.60
C LYS A 11 -1.64 1.96 1.51
N THR A 12 -1.44 2.71 2.59
CA THR A 12 -1.84 4.12 2.67
C THR A 12 -1.00 4.96 1.70
N LEU A 13 0.30 4.68 1.58
CA LEU A 13 1.19 5.26 0.57
C LEU A 13 0.76 4.90 -0.86
N GLY A 14 0.48 3.63 -1.14
CA GLY A 14 0.00 3.21 -2.47
C GLY A 14 -1.30 3.92 -2.89
N LEU A 15 -2.23 4.10 -1.96
CA LEU A 15 -3.44 4.89 -2.17
C LEU A 15 -3.15 6.38 -2.35
N ALA A 16 -2.25 6.95 -1.55
CA ALA A 16 -1.87 8.36 -1.65
C ALA A 16 -1.23 8.70 -3.01
N VAL A 17 -0.38 7.81 -3.54
CA VAL A 17 0.25 7.96 -4.87
C VAL A 17 -0.81 8.00 -5.98
N PHE A 18 -1.97 7.39 -5.79
CA PHE A 18 -3.09 7.44 -6.73
C PHE A 18 -4.01 8.65 -6.50
N LEU A 19 -4.42 8.88 -5.25
CA LEU A 19 -5.37 9.93 -4.88
C LEU A 19 -4.76 11.33 -5.10
N VAL A 20 -3.53 11.58 -4.66
CA VAL A 20 -2.95 12.93 -4.65
C VAL A 20 -2.89 13.55 -6.06
N PRO A 21 -2.36 12.87 -7.10
CA PRO A 21 -2.35 13.41 -8.45
C PRO A 21 -3.76 13.60 -9.03
N MET A 22 -4.70 12.72 -8.67
CA MET A 22 -6.10 12.80 -9.11
C MET A 22 -6.79 14.03 -8.51
N PHE A 23 -6.60 14.28 -7.21
CA PHE A 23 -7.11 15.47 -6.53
C PHE A 23 -6.43 16.74 -7.05
N MET A 24 -5.11 16.73 -7.26
CA MET A 24 -4.40 17.89 -7.82
C MET A 24 -4.88 18.23 -9.24
N LYS A 25 -5.19 17.22 -10.06
CA LYS A 25 -5.83 17.42 -11.37
C LYS A 25 -7.26 17.97 -11.23
N GLY A 26 -8.06 17.41 -10.32
CA GLY A 26 -9.43 17.86 -10.07
C GLY A 26 -9.52 19.30 -9.53
N MET A 27 -8.54 19.72 -8.75
CA MET A 27 -8.41 21.10 -8.24
C MET A 27 -7.80 22.07 -9.26
N GLY A 28 -7.42 21.60 -10.46
CA GLY A 28 -6.81 22.45 -11.50
C GLY A 28 -5.39 22.91 -11.19
N VAL A 29 -4.72 22.35 -10.17
CA VAL A 29 -3.33 22.68 -9.81
C VAL A 29 -2.35 22.17 -10.87
N ILE A 30 -2.69 21.07 -11.55
CA ILE A 30 -1.91 20.50 -12.66
C ILE A 30 -2.78 20.50 -13.92
N ALA A 31 -2.43 21.33 -14.90
CA ALA A 31 -3.21 21.51 -16.12
C ALA A 31 -3.16 20.28 -17.06
N THR A 32 -2.05 19.55 -17.08
CA THR A 32 -1.87 18.36 -17.92
C THR A 32 -1.10 17.27 -17.18
N ILE A 33 -1.71 16.09 -17.07
CA ILE A 33 -1.00 14.86 -16.69
C ILE A 33 -0.94 14.02 -17.97
N SER A 34 0.26 13.78 -18.48
CA SER A 34 0.45 12.90 -19.64
C SER A 34 -0.11 11.50 -19.34
N PRO A 35 -0.79 10.84 -20.29
CA PRO A 35 -1.30 9.48 -20.10
C PRO A 35 -0.22 8.51 -19.61
N ALA A 36 1.02 8.66 -20.08
CA ALA A 36 2.16 7.85 -19.65
C ALA A 36 2.46 8.01 -18.14
N VAL A 37 2.33 9.22 -17.61
CA VAL A 37 2.54 9.50 -16.18
C VAL A 37 1.40 8.91 -15.35
N MET A 38 0.15 9.00 -15.81
CA MET A 38 -0.97 8.31 -15.15
C MET A 38 -0.77 6.80 -15.09
N PHE A 39 -0.39 6.17 -16.21
CA PHE A 39 -0.10 4.73 -16.25
C PHE A 39 1.05 4.35 -15.32
N SER A 40 2.10 5.17 -15.26
CA SER A 40 3.25 4.95 -14.35
C SER A 40 2.83 5.03 -12.89
N LEU A 41 2.01 6.02 -12.51
CA LEU A 41 1.48 6.18 -11.16
C LEU A 41 0.59 5.01 -10.76
N ILE A 42 -0.27 4.54 -11.67
CA ILE A 42 -1.11 3.35 -11.44
C ILE A 42 -0.23 2.13 -11.22
N ALA A 43 0.78 1.90 -12.06
CA ALA A 43 1.69 0.77 -11.92
C ALA A 43 2.42 0.79 -10.58
N ILE A 44 2.96 1.94 -10.17
CA ILE A 44 3.64 2.11 -8.87
C ILE A 44 2.66 1.88 -7.71
N GLY A 45 1.46 2.45 -7.77
CA GLY A 45 0.42 2.29 -6.75
C GLY A 45 0.01 0.83 -6.57
N VAL A 46 -0.19 0.10 -7.68
CA VAL A 46 -0.52 -1.34 -7.67
C VAL A 46 0.61 -2.16 -7.05
N VAL A 47 1.87 -1.90 -7.42
CA VAL A 47 3.02 -2.60 -6.84
C VAL A 47 3.11 -2.36 -5.32
N LEU A 48 2.95 -1.12 -4.86
CA LEU A 48 2.94 -0.79 -3.43
C LEU A 48 1.81 -1.50 -2.68
N LEU A 49 0.62 -1.59 -3.25
CA LEU A 49 -0.52 -2.31 -2.67
C LEU A 49 -0.27 -3.82 -2.60
N ILE A 50 0.30 -4.43 -3.65
CA ILE A 50 0.65 -5.85 -3.68
C ILE A 50 1.70 -6.15 -2.60
N VAL A 51 2.78 -5.36 -2.53
CA VAL A 51 3.83 -5.53 -1.51
C VAL A 51 3.24 -5.34 -0.11
N GLY A 52 2.38 -4.34 0.10
CA GLY A 52 1.66 -4.13 1.35
C GLY A 52 0.80 -5.34 1.76
N ASN A 53 0.06 -5.93 0.82
CA ASN A 53 -0.72 -7.16 1.03
C ASN A 53 0.17 -8.36 1.39
N VAL A 54 1.30 -8.55 0.71
CA VAL A 54 2.24 -9.63 1.01
C VAL A 54 2.85 -9.46 2.41
N CYS A 55 3.23 -8.23 2.79
CA CYS A 55 3.70 -7.92 4.13
C CYS A 55 2.63 -8.20 5.19
N GLU A 56 1.38 -7.85 4.94
CA GLU A 56 0.26 -8.14 5.84
C GLU A 56 0.04 -9.64 6.00
N ALA A 57 0.00 -10.39 4.89
CA ALA A 57 -0.14 -11.84 4.90
C ALA A 57 1.00 -12.52 5.67
N LYS A 58 2.24 -12.05 5.50
CA LYS A 58 3.41 -12.54 6.24
C LYS A 58 3.31 -12.20 7.75
N ALA A 59 2.80 -11.02 8.09
CA ALA A 59 2.56 -10.61 9.48
C ALA A 59 1.45 -11.45 10.14
N MET A 60 0.36 -11.74 9.44
CA MET A 60 -0.71 -12.62 9.92
C MET A 60 -0.22 -14.06 10.10
N ARG A 61 0.58 -14.56 9.16
CA ARG A 61 1.18 -15.90 9.24
C ARG A 61 2.11 -16.01 10.46
N ASN A 62 2.99 -15.02 10.68
CA ASN A 62 3.83 -14.98 11.88
C ASN A 62 3.01 -14.86 13.17
N GLY A 63 1.96 -14.02 13.20
CA GLY A 63 1.05 -13.92 14.34
C GLY A 63 0.28 -15.21 14.64
N ALA A 64 -0.13 -15.95 13.60
CA ALA A 64 -0.77 -17.26 13.72
C ALA A 64 0.20 -18.34 14.23
N TYR A 65 1.48 -18.30 13.80
CA TYR A 65 2.53 -19.16 14.35
C TYR A 65 2.83 -18.86 15.83
N VAL A 66 2.83 -17.58 16.24
CA VAL A 66 2.99 -17.20 17.65
C VAL A 66 1.78 -17.61 18.49
N ARG A 67 0.54 -17.42 18.00
CA ARG A 67 -0.68 -17.93 18.67
C ARG A 67 -0.66 -19.44 18.84
N ARG A 68 -0.27 -20.19 17.79
CA ARG A 68 -0.14 -21.65 17.86
C ARG A 68 0.92 -22.12 18.87
N ARG A 69 2.03 -21.38 19.04
CA ARG A 69 3.03 -21.69 20.07
C ARG A 69 2.54 -21.40 21.49
N ARG A 70 1.71 -20.37 21.69
CA ARG A 70 1.10 -20.08 23.01
C ARG A 70 0.03 -21.09 23.42
N PHE A 71 -0.72 -21.66 22.47
CA PHE A 71 -1.73 -22.69 22.75
C PHE A 71 -1.15 -24.10 22.99
N ARG A 72 0.15 -24.30 22.78
CA ARG A 72 0.87 -25.57 23.03
C ARG A 72 1.70 -25.55 24.31
N ARG A 73 1.58 -24.53 25.15
CA ARG A 73 2.17 -24.48 26.49
C ARG A 73 1.08 -24.48 27.54
#